data_AF-A0A4P5WKU1-F1
#
_entry.id   AF-A0A4P5WKU1-F1
#
_cell.length_a   1.000
_cell.length_b   1.000
_cell.length_c   1.000
_cell.angle_alpha   90.00
_cell.angle_beta   90.00
_cell.angle_gamma   90.00
#
_symmetry.space_group_name_H-M   'P 1'
#
loop_
_entity.id
_entity.type
_entity.pdbx_description
1 polymer ?
#
loop_
_entity_poly.entity_id
_entity_poly.type
_entity_poly.pdbx_seq_one_letter_code
_entity_poly.pdbx_strand_id
1 'polypeptide(L)'
;MKNVLKFVAVAAVAAGLFVTSGSQAVARPKYKDVMSATYAELAKKHGTDGKLTCAVCHPDKDKKIRNNYGAEFGKALTKKNESDEAKIKEALTKAEAGKSATEGKTFGDLIKASELPGTAEAAK
;
A
#
# COMPACT_ATOMS: atom_id res chain seq x y z
N MET A 1 29.98 -65.84 -15.30
CA MET A 1 28.79 -66.04 -16.17
C MET A 1 27.96 -64.76 -16.13
N LYS A 2 27.81 -64.10 -17.30
CA LYS A 2 26.68 -63.26 -17.77
C LYS A 2 26.23 -62.12 -16.83
N ASN A 3 26.54 -60.87 -17.18
CA ASN A 3 25.62 -59.93 -17.88
C ASN A 3 24.20 -59.99 -17.26
N VAL A 4 23.54 -58.89 -16.87
CA VAL A 4 23.03 -57.89 -17.82
C VAL A 4 22.50 -56.69 -17.02
N LEU A 5 23.05 -55.53 -17.39
CA LEU A 5 22.50 -54.19 -17.33
C LEU A 5 21.05 -54.11 -17.86
N LYS A 6 20.07 -53.64 -17.07
CA LYS A 6 18.82 -53.08 -17.64
C LYS A 6 18.41 -51.80 -16.93
N PHE A 7 18.70 -50.71 -17.61
CA PHE A 7 18.01 -49.42 -17.51
C PHE A 7 16.49 -49.62 -17.54
N VAL A 8 15.79 -48.99 -16.60
CA VAL A 8 14.44 -48.45 -16.84
C VAL A 8 14.37 -47.10 -16.15
N ALA A 9 14.51 -46.05 -16.96
CA ALA A 9 14.08 -44.71 -16.63
C ALA A 9 12.54 -44.70 -16.63
N VAL A 10 11.92 -44.30 -15.51
CA VAL A 10 10.59 -43.69 -15.53
C VAL A 10 10.65 -42.45 -14.66
N ALA A 11 10.61 -41.32 -15.35
CA ALA A 11 10.46 -40.00 -14.81
C ALA A 11 9.13 -39.89 -14.06
N ALA A 12 9.17 -39.53 -12.78
CA ALA A 12 8.05 -38.94 -12.08
C ALA A 12 8.51 -37.55 -11.60
N VAL A 13 8.34 -36.57 -12.50
CA VAL A 13 8.49 -35.16 -12.20
C VAL A 13 7.36 -34.77 -11.24
N ALA A 14 7.59 -34.94 -9.95
CA ALA A 14 6.80 -34.28 -8.91
C ALA A 14 7.46 -32.93 -8.59
N ALA A 15 7.58 -32.07 -9.61
CA ALA A 15 7.80 -30.65 -9.38
C ALA A 15 6.48 -30.10 -8.86
N GLY A 16 6.31 -30.11 -7.55
CA GLY A 16 5.20 -29.46 -6.87
C GLY A 16 5.14 -28.01 -7.34
N LEU A 17 4.14 -27.70 -8.16
CA LEU A 17 3.76 -26.33 -8.47
C LEU A 17 3.41 -25.67 -7.13
N PHE A 18 4.37 -24.95 -6.57
CA PHE A 18 4.09 -23.88 -5.64
C PHE A 18 3.22 -22.88 -6.39
N VAL A 19 1.90 -23.00 -6.23
CA VAL A 19 0.95 -21.93 -6.55
C VAL A 19 1.25 -20.82 -5.56
N THR A 20 2.23 -19.99 -5.91
CA THR A 20 2.41 -18.71 -5.25
C THR A 20 1.22 -17.85 -5.69
N SER A 21 0.18 -17.81 -4.86
CA SER A 21 -0.85 -16.77 -4.95
C SER A 21 -0.24 -15.43 -4.57
N GLY A 22 0.72 -14.96 -5.36
CA GLY A 22 1.19 -13.60 -5.35
C GLY A 22 0.04 -12.72 -5.80
N SER A 23 -0.69 -12.14 -4.84
CA SER A 23 -1.59 -11.03 -5.14
C SER A 23 -0.77 -10.00 -5.91
N GLN A 24 -0.98 -9.89 -7.23
CA GLN A 24 -0.30 -8.88 -8.02
C GLN A 24 -0.59 -7.52 -7.36
N ALA A 25 0.47 -6.81 -6.97
CA ALA A 25 0.37 -5.47 -6.41
C ALA A 25 0.01 -4.51 -7.55
N VAL A 26 -1.23 -4.61 -8.03
CA VAL A 26 -1.75 -3.74 -9.07
C VAL A 26 -1.88 -2.34 -8.48
N ALA A 27 -1.31 -1.35 -9.16
CA ALA A 27 -1.39 0.04 -8.75
C ALA A 27 -2.85 0.46 -8.51
N ARG A 28 -3.09 1.30 -7.49
CA ARG A 28 -4.42 1.78 -7.09
C ARG A 28 -4.51 3.30 -7.27
N PRO A 29 -4.57 3.80 -8.53
CA PRO A 29 -4.58 5.23 -8.80
C PRO A 29 -5.77 5.94 -8.13
N LYS A 30 -6.92 5.27 -7.99
CA LYS A 30 -8.09 5.81 -7.29
C LYS A 30 -7.78 6.37 -5.89
N TYR A 31 -6.88 5.74 -5.12
CA TYR A 31 -6.57 6.23 -3.77
C TYR A 31 -5.94 7.61 -3.80
N LYS A 32 -4.95 7.84 -4.68
CA LYS A 32 -4.32 9.16 -4.80
C LYS A 32 -5.29 10.19 -5.38
N ASP A 33 -6.19 9.79 -6.29
CA ASP A 33 -7.17 10.70 -6.88
C ASP A 33 -8.21 11.15 -5.84
N VAL A 34 -8.79 10.22 -5.08
CA VAL A 34 -9.73 10.53 -3.99
C VAL A 34 -9.03 11.34 -2.90
N MET A 35 -7.78 11.01 -2.55
CA MET A 35 -7.01 11.77 -1.57
C MET A 35 -6.74 13.20 -2.04
N SER A 36 -6.36 13.38 -3.31
CA SER A 36 -6.11 14.72 -3.87
C SER A 36 -7.39 15.56 -3.92
N ALA A 37 -8.52 14.94 -4.25
CA ALA A 37 -9.83 15.60 -4.25
C ALA A 37 -10.29 15.95 -2.82
N THR A 38 -10.00 15.10 -1.85
CA THR A 38 -10.37 15.33 -0.44
C THR A 38 -9.50 16.42 0.19
N TYR A 39 -8.22 16.48 -0.17
CA TYR A 39 -7.23 17.39 0.41
C TYR A 39 -6.59 18.29 -0.67
N ALA A 40 -7.40 19.13 -1.32
CA ALA A 40 -6.94 19.95 -2.43
C ALA A 40 -5.77 20.88 -2.08
N GLU A 41 -5.76 21.49 -0.89
CA GLU A 41 -4.66 22.35 -0.44
C GLU A 41 -3.36 21.56 -0.24
N LEU A 42 -3.46 20.36 0.34
CA LEU A 42 -2.32 19.46 0.47
C LEU A 42 -1.79 19.04 -0.91
N ALA A 43 -2.68 18.77 -1.87
CA ALA A 43 -2.33 18.42 -3.24
C ALA A 43 -1.69 19.58 -4.01
N LYS A 44 -2.12 20.82 -3.77
CA LYS A 44 -1.47 22.01 -4.33
C LYS A 44 -0.06 22.21 -3.78
N LYS A 45 0.14 21.98 -2.49
CA LYS A 45 1.42 22.24 -1.82
C LYS A 45 2.46 21.14 -2.02
N HIS A 46 2.04 19.87 -2.00
CA HIS A 46 2.95 18.71 -2.03
C HIS A 46 2.74 17.78 -3.23
N GLY A 47 1.74 18.07 -4.05
CA GLY A 47 1.45 17.27 -5.24
C GLY A 47 2.27 17.68 -6.46
N THR A 48 2.16 16.87 -7.50
CA THR A 48 2.62 17.19 -8.85
C THR A 48 1.38 17.44 -9.70
N ASP A 49 1.33 18.56 -10.42
CA ASP A 49 0.16 18.97 -11.22
C ASP A 49 -1.15 19.03 -10.40
N GLY A 50 -1.03 19.46 -9.13
CA GLY A 50 -2.17 19.54 -8.21
C GLY A 50 -2.71 18.17 -7.75
N LYS A 51 -1.95 17.09 -7.94
CA LYS A 51 -2.30 15.74 -7.49
C LYS A 51 -1.23 15.18 -6.55
N LEU A 52 -1.66 14.61 -5.43
CA LEU A 52 -0.80 13.86 -4.54
C LEU A 52 -0.27 12.60 -5.24
N THR A 53 0.94 12.21 -4.86
CA THR A 53 1.61 11.03 -5.41
C THR A 53 1.48 9.85 -4.46
N CYS A 54 1.82 8.65 -4.92
CA CYS A 54 1.86 7.45 -4.07
C CYS A 54 2.84 7.60 -2.89
N ALA A 55 3.78 8.54 -2.94
CA ALA A 55 4.79 8.77 -1.91
C ALA A 55 4.20 9.20 -0.56
N VAL A 56 2.99 9.79 -0.57
CA VAL A 56 2.31 10.21 0.68
C VAL A 56 2.09 9.04 1.64
N CYS A 57 1.87 7.84 1.10
CA CYS A 57 1.67 6.62 1.89
C CYS A 57 2.83 5.62 1.74
N HIS A 58 3.55 5.67 0.62
CA HIS A 58 4.62 4.72 0.28
C HIS A 58 5.98 5.44 0.24
N PRO A 59 6.73 5.46 1.35
CA PRO A 59 8.00 6.16 1.45
C PRO A 59 9.09 5.54 0.56
N ASP A 60 8.92 4.27 0.16
CA ASP A 60 9.88 3.52 -0.64
C ASP A 60 9.36 3.20 -2.07
N LYS A 61 10.27 2.69 -2.91
CA LYS A 61 9.94 2.11 -4.21
C LYS A 61 9.06 0.88 -4.06
N ASP A 62 9.27 0.05 -3.03
CA ASP A 62 8.37 -1.07 -2.72
C ASP A 62 7.03 -0.56 -2.17
N LYS A 63 5.97 -0.71 -2.97
CA LYS A 63 4.59 -0.30 -2.63
C LYS A 63 3.92 -1.17 -1.58
N LYS A 64 4.58 -2.22 -1.08
CA LYS A 64 4.14 -2.95 0.11
C LYS A 64 4.52 -2.21 1.38
N ILE A 65 5.62 -1.45 1.33
CA ILE A 65 6.08 -0.63 2.44
C ILE A 65 5.18 0.60 2.54
N ARG A 66 4.67 0.85 3.75
CA ARG A 66 3.83 1.99 4.07
C ARG A 66 4.43 2.74 5.22
N ASN A 67 4.29 4.06 5.24
CA ASN A 67 4.56 4.85 6.44
C ASN A 67 3.42 4.70 7.44
N ASN A 68 3.57 5.31 8.61
CA ASN A 68 2.56 5.27 9.68
C ASN A 68 1.15 5.68 9.20
N TYR A 69 1.03 6.75 8.42
CA TYR A 69 -0.26 7.16 7.85
C TYR A 69 -0.84 6.13 6.88
N GLY A 70 -0.03 5.64 5.93
CA GLY A 70 -0.45 4.63 4.97
C GLY A 70 -0.88 3.32 5.63
N ALA A 71 -0.25 2.95 6.74
CA ALA A 71 -0.64 1.80 7.55
C ALA A 71 -2.01 2.01 8.22
N GLU A 72 -2.25 3.16 8.85
CA GLU A 72 -3.54 3.49 9.47
C GLU A 72 -4.67 3.60 8.44
N PHE A 73 -4.42 4.26 7.31
CA PHE A 73 -5.36 4.28 6.18
C PHE A 73 -5.68 2.86 5.70
N GLY A 74 -4.67 2.00 5.57
CA GLY A 74 -4.85 0.60 5.18
C GLY A 74 -5.70 -0.20 6.16
N LYS A 75 -5.59 0.05 7.47
CA LYS A 75 -6.42 -0.57 8.52
C LYS A 75 -7.86 -0.05 8.51
N ALA A 76 -8.05 1.21 8.13
CA ALA A 76 -9.37 1.85 8.07
C ALA A 76 -10.22 1.40 6.87
N LEU A 77 -9.61 0.79 5.84
CA LEU A 77 -10.31 0.23 4.70
C LEU A 77 -11.17 -0.99 5.09
N THR A 78 -12.40 -1.02 4.61
CA THR A 78 -13.36 -2.12 4.86
C THR A 78 -12.98 -3.43 4.20
N LYS A 79 -12.18 -3.38 3.13
CA LYS A 79 -11.64 -4.57 2.45
C LYS A 79 -10.33 -4.24 1.75
N LYS A 80 -9.56 -5.29 1.45
CA LYS A 80 -8.38 -5.20 0.59
C LYS A 80 -8.81 -4.76 -0.82
N ASN A 81 -8.05 -3.85 -1.42
CA ASN A 81 -8.32 -3.32 -2.77
C ASN A 81 -9.71 -2.65 -2.90
N GLU A 82 -10.13 -1.89 -1.89
CA GLU A 82 -11.34 -1.08 -2.01
C GLU A 82 -11.28 -0.17 -3.24
N SER A 83 -12.41 -0.04 -3.93
CA SER A 83 -12.53 0.76 -5.16
C SER A 83 -13.70 1.73 -5.12
N ASP A 84 -14.52 1.66 -4.07
CA ASP A 84 -15.59 2.59 -3.75
C ASP A 84 -15.01 3.89 -3.16
N GLU A 85 -15.28 5.01 -3.82
CA GLU A 85 -14.72 6.31 -3.46
C GLU A 85 -15.23 6.81 -2.11
N ALA A 86 -16.49 6.52 -1.77
CA ALA A 86 -17.05 6.90 -0.48
C ALA A 86 -16.37 6.13 0.65
N LYS A 87 -16.11 4.83 0.45
CA LYS A 87 -15.37 4.00 1.41
C LYS A 87 -13.91 4.40 1.54
N ILE A 88 -13.26 4.78 0.43
CA ILE A 88 -11.90 5.33 0.46
C ILE A 88 -11.88 6.63 1.25
N LYS A 89 -12.82 7.55 1.00
CA LYS A 89 -12.93 8.82 1.72
C LYS A 89 -13.21 8.61 3.21
N GLU A 90 -14.12 7.70 3.54
CA GLU A 90 -14.41 7.30 4.93
C GLU A 90 -13.15 6.79 5.64
N ALA A 91 -12.34 5.96 4.96
CA ALA A 91 -11.08 5.46 5.50
C ALA A 91 -10.02 6.56 5.65
N LEU A 92 -9.92 7.51 4.72
CA LEU A 92 -9.04 8.68 4.85
C LEU A 92 -9.41 9.51 6.08
N THR A 93 -10.70 9.82 6.27
CA THR A 93 -11.19 10.56 7.43
C THR A 93 -10.98 9.80 8.74
N LYS A 94 -11.15 8.47 8.75
CA LYS A 94 -10.81 7.66 9.94
C LYS A 94 -9.31 7.71 10.25
N ALA A 95 -8.46 7.66 9.23
CA ALA A 95 -7.02 7.76 9.40
C ALA A 95 -6.60 9.12 9.96
N GLU A 96 -7.34 10.21 9.72
CA GLU A 96 -7.04 11.53 10.32
C GLU A 96 -7.00 11.50 11.85
N ALA A 97 -7.81 10.66 12.49
CA ALA A 97 -7.85 10.54 13.95
C ALA A 97 -6.63 9.79 14.54
N GLY A 98 -5.83 9.13 13.71
CA GLY A 98 -4.64 8.42 14.16
C GLY A 98 -3.54 9.37 14.67
N LYS A 99 -2.70 8.86 15.57
CA LYS A 99 -1.54 9.60 16.08
C LYS A 99 -0.48 9.73 15.00
N SER A 100 0.00 10.96 14.77
CA SER A 100 1.14 11.17 13.89
C SER A 100 2.46 10.91 14.62
N ALA A 101 3.57 10.98 13.87
CA ALA A 101 4.90 10.95 14.47
C ALA A 101 5.30 12.29 15.11
N THR A 102 4.56 13.36 14.82
CA THR A 102 4.75 14.66 15.48
C THR A 102 4.03 14.64 16.83
N GLU A 103 4.78 14.87 17.90
CA GLU A 103 4.27 14.82 19.26
C GLU A 103 3.07 15.77 19.43
N GLY A 104 2.00 15.25 20.06
CA GLY A 104 0.77 16.01 20.32
C GLY A 104 -0.13 16.28 19.10
N LYS A 105 0.25 15.84 17.88
CA LYS A 105 -0.55 16.04 16.66
C LYS A 105 -1.10 14.72 16.09
N THR A 106 -2.34 14.76 15.63
CA THR A 106 -2.93 13.71 14.80
C THR A 106 -2.54 13.87 13.33
N PHE A 107 -2.81 12.85 12.52
CA PHE A 107 -2.66 12.97 11.06
C PHE A 107 -3.54 14.08 10.48
N GLY A 108 -4.76 14.23 11.00
CA GLY A 108 -5.68 15.30 10.61
C GLY A 108 -5.14 16.69 10.93
N ASP A 109 -4.44 16.86 12.06
CA ASP A 109 -3.83 18.15 12.43
C ASP A 109 -2.73 18.55 11.43
N LEU A 110 -1.91 17.58 11.00
CA LEU A 110 -0.90 17.80 9.95
C LEU A 110 -1.56 18.15 8.60
N ILE A 111 -2.57 17.39 8.19
CA ILE A 111 -3.29 17.64 6.93
C ILE A 111 -3.93 19.04 6.91
N LYS A 112 -4.58 19.45 8.02
CA LYS A 112 -5.15 20.80 8.17
C LYS A 112 -4.09 21.89 8.11
N ALA A 113 -2.89 21.63 8.63
CA ALA A 113 -1.73 22.51 8.50
C ALA A 113 -1.07 22.45 7.10
N SER A 114 -1.64 21.70 6.15
CA SER A 114 -1.05 21.42 4.84
C SER A 114 0.37 20.85 4.96
N GLU A 115 0.57 19.96 5.93
CA GLU A 115 1.76 19.15 6.14
C GLU A 115 1.46 17.69 5.75
N LEU A 116 2.47 16.95 5.29
CA LEU A 116 2.29 15.54 4.97
C LEU A 116 1.99 14.75 6.24
N PRO A 117 0.94 13.92 6.27
CA PRO A 117 0.53 13.21 7.50
C PRO A 117 1.52 12.09 7.88
N GLY A 118 2.14 11.45 6.89
CA GLY A 118 3.00 10.30 7.12
C GLY A 118 4.48 10.68 7.25
N THR A 119 5.25 9.78 7.88
CA THR A 119 6.72 9.89 7.90
C THR A 119 7.32 9.51 6.54
N ALA A 120 8.57 9.91 6.32
CA ALA A 120 9.39 9.46 5.20
C ALA A 120 9.97 8.03 5.43
N GLU A 121 9.53 7.35 6.46
CA GLU A 121 10.06 6.07 6.93
C GLU A 121 8.97 5.00 6.90
N ALA A 122 9.37 3.73 6.81
CA ALA A 122 8.44 2.63 6.97
C ALA A 122 7.81 2.66 8.37
N ALA A 123 6.51 2.36 8.45
CA ALA A 123 5.85 2.07 9.72
C ALA A 123 6.59 0.89 10.39
N LYS A 124 7.01 1.09 11.64
CA LYS A 124 7.59 0.05 12.48
C LYS A 124 6.51 -0.83 13.08
#